data_AF-A0A024UFS5-F1
#
_entry.id   AF-A0A024UFS5-F1
#
_cell.length_a   1.000
_cell.length_b   1.000
_cell.length_c   1.000
_cell.angle_alpha   90.00
_cell.angle_beta   90.00
_cell.angle_gamma   90.00
#
_symmetry.space_group_name_H-M   'P 1'
#
loop_
_entity.id
_entity.type
_entity.pdbx_description
1 polymer ?
#
loop_
_entity_poly.entity_id
_entity_poly.type
_entity_poly.pdbx_seq_one_letter_code
_entity_poly.pdbx_strand_id
1 'polypeptide(L)'
;MSWQNAGEFGLLLAGGTSSSMDDVSWDIEGDLQFLFATDVELQTDLATVCDLLGKAETDSSESSTTVKRKRKPSMAPTGARNPHQSRQRQELETLQRQVEELKAKLEVVKLQAAFKREMTPAEALARLRQTDATMALKENKRLREALDAQNSFIGKLRACLRKKPRHELLTQDDWRVFKLAAQKSLREAAVFAIADRQLRRKDSAFINAGLLDCTDPKYHSRTIKTRNEHAVTLEVVMNFELAAPRDVISAAVWDVFSCDSPPGMSPHSTVIQERFDQYTLYEQFTEVASGVTTHSNLVRKFYCDDGLEHVILWRSVLDDALVPEMADGTVEDECGWIVITPVDTKSCRLTLLLHAVFDPTTLPPQVLKQVDNLTVEAITAAIDKLNVVEVPRINDGKYPCPTKSQPSPDVLMGYAPFIQRGNEFEVALHVAVNAAIHKFQAESGLLPDCAVEGVDKT
;
A
#
# COMPACT_ATOMS: atom_id res chain seq x y z
N MET A 1 -27.34 -24.00 26.62
CA MET A 1 -28.58 -24.76 26.31
C MET A 1 -29.37 -23.96 25.28
N SER A 2 -30.03 -24.62 24.31
CA SER A 2 -31.13 -24.13 23.40
C SER A 2 -31.09 -22.66 22.94
N TRP A 3 -30.95 -22.26 21.66
CA TRP A 3 -31.44 -22.78 20.37
C TRP A 3 -32.97 -22.94 20.22
N GLN A 4 -33.51 -22.34 19.13
CA GLN A 4 -34.82 -22.57 18.44
C GLN A 4 -36.09 -22.04 19.15
N ASN A 5 -37.13 -21.49 18.49
CA ASN A 5 -37.56 -21.26 17.07
C ASN A 5 -38.35 -19.91 17.00
N ALA A 6 -38.52 -19.12 15.91
CA ALA A 6 -38.73 -19.29 14.45
C ALA A 6 -40.23 -19.27 13.99
N GLY A 7 -40.53 -18.52 12.91
CA GLY A 7 -41.84 -18.38 12.20
C GLY A 7 -42.29 -16.91 11.97
N GLU A 8 -42.20 -16.30 10.78
CA GLU A 8 -43.08 -16.40 9.56
C GLU A 8 -44.42 -15.61 9.69
N PHE A 9 -44.96 -14.82 8.75
CA PHE A 9 -44.67 -14.38 7.34
C PHE A 9 -45.04 -12.86 7.18
N GLY A 10 -44.93 -12.10 6.07
CA GLY A 10 -44.62 -12.38 4.65
C GLY A 10 -44.52 -11.11 3.75
N LEU A 11 -44.95 -11.17 2.47
CA LEU A 11 -44.69 -10.19 1.38
C LEU A 11 -45.77 -9.13 1.09
N LEU A 12 -45.36 -7.98 0.52
CA LEU A 12 -45.89 -7.47 -0.77
C LEU A 12 -44.88 -6.55 -1.51
N LEU A 13 -44.95 -6.52 -2.84
CA LEU A 13 -43.93 -6.00 -3.79
C LEU A 13 -44.37 -4.77 -4.60
N ALA A 14 -43.41 -3.89 -4.94
CA ALA A 14 -43.22 -3.13 -6.22
C ALA A 14 -42.40 -1.83 -5.98
N GLY A 15 -41.47 -1.35 -6.83
CA GLY A 15 -40.86 -1.88 -8.06
C GLY A 15 -40.13 -0.77 -8.86
N GLY A 16 -38.98 -1.07 -9.50
CA GLY A 16 -38.24 -0.17 -10.44
C GLY A 16 -36.81 0.20 -9.99
N THR A 17 -35.76 -0.59 -10.30
CA THR A 17 -34.88 -0.53 -11.51
C THR A 17 -34.18 0.82 -11.71
N SER A 18 -32.86 0.94 -11.88
CA SER A 18 -31.73 -0.02 -11.94
C SER A 18 -30.40 0.78 -11.80
N SER A 19 -29.19 0.22 -11.68
CA SER A 19 -28.71 -1.17 -11.79
C SER A 19 -27.42 -1.37 -10.99
N SER A 20 -27.07 -2.61 -10.67
CA SER A 20 -25.74 -3.03 -10.17
C SER A 20 -25.06 -3.99 -11.16
N MET A 21 -23.73 -3.91 -11.28
CA MET A 21 -22.93 -4.97 -11.90
C MET A 21 -22.47 -5.91 -10.79
N ASP A 22 -22.90 -7.17 -10.87
CA ASP A 22 -22.65 -8.16 -9.82
C ASP A 22 -21.23 -8.73 -9.87
N ASP A 23 -20.70 -9.01 -8.69
CA ASP A 23 -19.37 -9.57 -8.44
C ASP A 23 -19.37 -11.08 -8.68
N VAL A 24 -18.81 -11.53 -9.81
CA VAL A 24 -18.75 -12.96 -10.17
C VAL A 24 -17.44 -13.56 -9.67
N SER A 25 -17.50 -14.18 -8.49
CA SER A 25 -16.44 -15.04 -7.94
C SER A 25 -16.16 -16.22 -8.88
N TRP A 26 -14.97 -16.26 -9.50
CA TRP A 26 -14.54 -17.37 -10.35
C TRP A 26 -14.24 -18.62 -9.50
N ASP A 27 -15.14 -19.62 -9.55
CA ASP A 27 -14.91 -20.93 -8.94
C ASP A 27 -14.08 -21.84 -9.85
N ILE A 28 -12.76 -21.73 -9.68
CA ILE A 28 -11.76 -22.51 -10.41
C ILE A 28 -11.92 -24.03 -10.18
N GLU A 29 -12.51 -24.47 -9.07
CA GLU A 29 -12.66 -25.90 -8.75
C GLU A 29 -13.92 -26.51 -9.38
N GLY A 30 -14.97 -25.70 -9.56
CA GLY A 30 -16.15 -26.05 -10.37
C GLY A 30 -15.87 -26.09 -11.88
N ASP A 31 -15.27 -25.02 -12.43
CA ASP A 31 -15.12 -24.86 -13.89
C ASP A 31 -14.09 -25.80 -14.54
N LEU A 32 -13.21 -26.43 -13.76
CA LEU A 32 -12.20 -27.37 -14.26
C LEU A 32 -12.64 -28.85 -14.27
N GLN A 33 -13.89 -29.17 -13.88
CA GLN A 33 -14.39 -30.56 -13.91
C GLN A 33 -14.35 -31.19 -15.32
N PHE A 34 -14.42 -30.38 -16.38
CA PHE A 34 -14.22 -30.83 -17.77
C PHE A 34 -12.83 -31.44 -18.06
N LEU A 35 -11.78 -31.09 -17.30
CA LEU A 35 -10.41 -31.55 -17.53
C LEU A 35 -10.05 -32.86 -16.81
N PHE A 36 -10.95 -33.36 -15.95
CA PHE A 36 -10.77 -34.63 -15.25
C PHE A 36 -11.83 -35.63 -15.73
N ALA A 37 -11.68 -36.09 -16.98
CA ALA A 37 -12.46 -37.22 -17.49
C ALA A 37 -12.38 -38.37 -16.49
N THR A 38 -13.53 -38.84 -16.01
CA THR A 38 -13.55 -39.93 -15.03
C THR A 38 -13.06 -41.22 -15.69
N ASP A 39 -12.44 -42.12 -14.92
CA ASP A 39 -11.96 -43.42 -15.44
C ASP A 39 -13.06 -44.23 -16.16
N VAL A 40 -14.34 -43.95 -15.86
CA VAL A 40 -15.52 -44.55 -16.50
C VAL A 40 -15.78 -43.94 -17.87
N GLU A 41 -15.73 -42.61 -18.01
CA GLU A 41 -15.85 -41.92 -19.30
C GLU A 41 -14.70 -42.31 -20.23
N LEU A 42 -13.46 -42.30 -19.73
CA LEU A 42 -12.27 -42.73 -20.47
C LEU A 42 -12.37 -44.18 -20.96
N GLN A 43 -12.95 -45.10 -20.19
CA GLN A 43 -13.20 -46.49 -20.62
C GLN A 43 -14.32 -46.59 -21.66
N THR A 44 -15.35 -45.74 -21.54
CA THR A 44 -16.47 -45.69 -22.49
C THR A 44 -16.02 -45.13 -23.84
N ASP A 45 -15.22 -44.07 -23.84
CA ASP A 45 -14.64 -43.47 -25.04
C ASP A 45 -13.65 -44.44 -25.72
N LEU A 46 -12.81 -45.14 -24.94
CA LEU A 46 -11.89 -46.14 -25.48
C LEU A 46 -12.66 -47.29 -26.17
N ALA A 47 -13.75 -47.78 -25.57
CA ALA A 47 -14.61 -48.78 -26.19
C ALA A 47 -15.26 -48.26 -27.49
N THR A 48 -15.71 -47.00 -27.48
CA THR A 48 -16.32 -46.35 -28.65
C THR A 48 -15.31 -46.17 -29.80
N VAL A 49 -14.05 -45.83 -29.50
CA VAL A 49 -12.95 -45.75 -30.48
C VAL A 49 -12.61 -47.13 -31.06
N CYS A 50 -12.65 -48.20 -30.27
CA CYS A 50 -12.47 -49.57 -30.77
C CYS A 50 -13.61 -49.98 -31.73
N ASP A 51 -14.87 -49.63 -31.43
CA ASP A 51 -16.00 -49.92 -32.32
C ASP A 51 -15.96 -49.08 -33.62
N LEU A 52 -15.47 -47.84 -33.57
CA LEU A 52 -15.26 -47.00 -34.75
C LEU A 52 -14.15 -47.56 -35.66
N LEU A 53 -13.02 -47.97 -35.09
CA LEU A 53 -11.95 -48.63 -35.84
C LEU A 53 -12.38 -49.98 -36.43
N GLY A 54 -13.31 -50.69 -35.79
CA GLY A 54 -13.92 -51.92 -36.32
C GLY A 54 -14.87 -51.70 -37.51
N LYS A 55 -15.44 -50.49 -37.68
CA LYS A 55 -16.32 -50.14 -38.82
C LYS A 55 -15.56 -49.60 -40.04
N ALA A 56 -14.42 -48.96 -39.83
CA ALA A 56 -13.70 -48.21 -40.88
C ALA A 56 -13.17 -49.07 -42.05
N GLU A 57 -13.05 -50.40 -41.91
CA GLU A 57 -12.62 -51.29 -43.00
C GLU A 57 -13.77 -51.78 -43.92
N THR A 58 -15.03 -51.40 -43.68
CA THR A 58 -16.18 -51.94 -44.44
C THR A 58 -16.74 -51.01 -45.53
N ASP A 59 -16.66 -49.69 -45.39
CA ASP A 59 -17.29 -48.72 -46.32
C ASP A 59 -16.29 -47.69 -46.90
N SER A 60 -15.48 -48.10 -47.88
CA SER A 60 -14.73 -47.15 -48.71
C SER A 60 -14.46 -47.68 -50.13
N SER A 61 -15.43 -47.52 -51.03
CA SER A 61 -15.23 -47.59 -52.49
C SER A 61 -16.44 -47.10 -53.30
N GLU A 62 -16.45 -45.80 -53.66
CA GLU A 62 -17.06 -45.17 -54.84
C GLU A 62 -16.55 -43.70 -54.85
N SER A 63 -16.17 -43.01 -55.95
CA SER A 63 -16.46 -43.19 -57.38
C SER A 63 -15.42 -42.51 -58.32
N SER A 64 -15.10 -43.15 -59.46
CA SER A 64 -14.55 -42.58 -60.73
C SER A 64 -13.11 -41.99 -60.74
N THR A 65 -12.26 -42.05 -61.80
CA THR A 65 -12.35 -42.47 -63.23
C THR A 65 -11.05 -43.14 -63.78
N THR A 66 -11.17 -44.21 -64.59
CA THR A 66 -10.28 -44.69 -65.71
C THR A 66 -8.72 -44.76 -65.51
N VAL A 67 -7.96 -45.84 -65.82
CA VAL A 67 -7.89 -46.68 -67.05
C VAL A 67 -7.27 -48.08 -66.80
N LYS A 68 -7.93 -49.15 -67.30
CA LYS A 68 -7.47 -50.50 -67.74
C LYS A 68 -6.16 -51.13 -67.19
N ARG A 69 -6.30 -52.27 -66.47
CA ARG A 69 -5.70 -53.58 -66.85
C ARG A 69 -6.48 -54.77 -66.23
N LYS A 70 -6.16 -56.01 -66.62
CA LYS A 70 -7.14 -57.12 -66.79
C LYS A 70 -6.79 -58.40 -66.00
N ARG A 71 -7.82 -59.17 -65.57
CA ARG A 71 -7.84 -60.50 -64.86
C ARG A 71 -7.79 -60.39 -63.32
N LYS A 72 -8.50 -61.21 -62.53
CA LYS A 72 -9.49 -62.31 -62.74
C LYS A 72 -10.38 -62.40 -61.46
N PRO A 73 -11.61 -62.95 -61.50
CA PRO A 73 -12.47 -63.03 -60.32
C PRO A 73 -12.14 -64.24 -59.43
N SER A 74 -12.32 -64.09 -58.12
CA SER A 74 -12.45 -65.20 -57.16
C SER A 74 -13.79 -65.07 -56.44
N MET A 75 -14.61 -66.12 -56.51
CA MET A 75 -15.83 -66.27 -55.72
C MET A 75 -15.52 -67.01 -54.40
N ALA A 76 -16.48 -66.97 -53.47
CA ALA A 76 -16.54 -67.68 -52.17
C ALA A 76 -15.88 -66.96 -50.97
N PRO A 77 -16.36 -67.20 -49.72
CA PRO A 77 -17.68 -66.72 -49.30
C PRO A 77 -17.65 -65.97 -47.94
N THR A 78 -18.74 -65.25 -47.66
CA THR A 78 -19.01 -64.62 -46.35
C THR A 78 -19.02 -65.67 -45.22
N GLY A 79 -18.11 -65.57 -44.24
CA GLY A 79 -18.14 -66.46 -43.07
C GLY A 79 -16.87 -66.56 -42.21
N ALA A 80 -15.71 -66.11 -42.67
CA ALA A 80 -14.45 -66.24 -41.92
C ALA A 80 -14.15 -65.01 -41.02
N ARG A 81 -14.89 -64.86 -39.91
CA ARG A 81 -14.53 -63.88 -38.87
C ARG A 81 -13.17 -64.27 -38.28
N ASN A 82 -12.19 -63.39 -38.34
CA ASN A 82 -10.77 -63.72 -38.16
C ASN A 82 -10.54 -64.46 -36.82
N PRO A 83 -10.10 -65.75 -36.81
CA PRO A 83 -10.07 -66.55 -35.57
C PRO A 83 -9.12 -65.96 -34.51
N HIS A 84 -8.10 -65.21 -34.95
CA HIS A 84 -7.22 -64.44 -34.08
C HIS A 84 -7.93 -63.34 -33.29
N GLN A 85 -8.84 -62.58 -33.92
CA GLN A 85 -9.62 -61.54 -33.24
C GLN A 85 -10.61 -62.15 -32.23
N SER A 86 -11.24 -63.26 -32.58
CA SER A 86 -12.12 -63.99 -31.65
C SER A 86 -11.35 -64.49 -30.42
N ARG A 87 -10.11 -64.96 -30.62
CA ARG A 87 -9.22 -65.39 -29.54
C ARG A 87 -8.77 -64.22 -28.67
N GLN A 88 -8.29 -63.13 -29.26
CA GLN A 88 -7.88 -61.93 -28.51
C GLN A 88 -9.03 -61.36 -27.69
N ARG A 89 -10.26 -61.33 -28.21
CA ARG A 89 -11.45 -60.90 -27.46
C ARG A 89 -11.73 -61.81 -26.26
N GLN A 90 -11.66 -63.14 -26.43
CA GLN A 90 -11.81 -64.08 -25.31
C GLN A 90 -10.69 -63.96 -24.27
N GLU A 91 -9.45 -63.70 -24.70
CA GLU A 91 -8.33 -63.41 -23.80
C GLU A 91 -8.57 -62.10 -23.02
N LEU A 92 -9.09 -61.04 -23.66
CA LEU A 92 -9.43 -59.77 -23.02
C LEU A 92 -10.58 -59.91 -22.02
N GLU A 93 -11.67 -60.60 -22.38
CA GLU A 93 -12.79 -60.94 -21.49
C GLU A 93 -12.38 -61.88 -20.33
N THR A 94 -11.26 -62.60 -20.47
CA THR A 94 -10.68 -63.43 -19.41
C THR A 94 -9.79 -62.59 -18.48
N LEU A 95 -8.95 -61.71 -19.04
CA LEU A 95 -8.12 -60.78 -18.27
C LEU A 95 -8.97 -59.79 -17.47
N GLN A 96 -10.07 -59.28 -18.02
CA GLN A 96 -11.01 -58.42 -17.29
C GLN A 96 -11.60 -59.15 -16.07
N ARG A 97 -12.09 -60.40 -16.24
CA ARG A 97 -12.57 -61.22 -15.12
C ARG A 97 -11.48 -61.51 -14.09
N GLN A 98 -10.24 -61.74 -14.51
CA GLN A 98 -9.11 -61.91 -13.59
C GLN A 98 -8.78 -60.62 -12.83
N VAL A 99 -8.88 -59.44 -13.46
CA VAL A 99 -8.73 -58.15 -12.78
C VAL A 99 -9.87 -57.92 -11.77
N GLU A 100 -11.11 -58.24 -12.13
CA GLU A 100 -12.28 -58.18 -11.22
C GLU A 100 -12.08 -59.11 -10.01
N GLU A 101 -11.68 -60.36 -10.25
CA GLU A 101 -11.44 -61.36 -9.22
C GLU A 101 -10.25 -60.98 -8.32
N LEU A 102 -9.16 -60.44 -8.90
CA LEU A 102 -8.01 -59.96 -8.14
C LEU A 102 -8.35 -58.70 -7.33
N LYS A 103 -9.15 -57.76 -7.86
CA LYS A 103 -9.68 -56.61 -7.10
C LYS A 103 -10.54 -57.09 -5.93
N ALA A 104 -11.45 -58.03 -6.16
CA ALA A 104 -12.29 -58.60 -5.10
C ALA A 104 -11.45 -59.32 -4.02
N LYS A 105 -10.44 -60.11 -4.41
CA LYS A 105 -9.48 -60.73 -3.48
C LYS A 105 -8.68 -59.68 -2.71
N LEU A 106 -8.26 -58.59 -3.35
CA LEU A 106 -7.51 -57.50 -2.74
C LEU A 106 -8.37 -56.76 -1.70
N GLU A 107 -9.65 -56.49 -1.98
CA GLU A 107 -10.58 -55.92 -0.99
C GLU A 107 -10.88 -56.89 0.15
N VAL A 108 -11.07 -58.18 -0.10
CA VAL A 108 -11.21 -59.19 0.97
C VAL A 108 -9.95 -59.25 1.85
N VAL A 109 -8.75 -59.20 1.26
CA VAL A 109 -7.48 -59.17 2.00
C VAL A 109 -7.30 -57.86 2.77
N LYS A 110 -7.68 -56.70 2.22
CA LYS A 110 -7.70 -55.40 2.92
C LYS A 110 -8.64 -55.46 4.13
N LEU A 111 -9.87 -55.94 3.96
CA LEU A 111 -10.85 -56.07 5.04
C LEU A 111 -10.37 -57.04 6.12
N GLN A 112 -9.79 -58.19 5.74
CA GLN A 112 -9.16 -59.12 6.70
C GLN A 112 -7.93 -58.52 7.39
N ALA A 113 -7.14 -57.69 6.70
CA ALA A 113 -5.99 -56.99 7.30
C ALA A 113 -6.40 -55.85 8.24
N ALA A 114 -7.53 -55.19 7.97
CA ALA A 114 -8.15 -54.24 8.89
C ALA A 114 -8.71 -54.95 10.14
N PHE A 115 -9.44 -56.07 9.95
CA PHE A 115 -10.05 -56.81 11.06
C PHE A 115 -9.04 -57.57 11.94
N LYS A 116 -7.90 -58.01 11.38
CA LYS A 116 -6.79 -58.61 12.15
C LYS A 116 -5.89 -57.59 12.83
N ARG A 117 -6.12 -56.29 12.64
CA ARG A 117 -5.27 -55.21 13.13
C ARG A 117 -6.09 -54.21 13.93
N GLU A 118 -6.58 -54.67 15.08
CA GLU A 118 -6.99 -53.78 16.17
C GLU A 118 -5.79 -52.92 16.56
N MET A 119 -5.75 -51.72 15.98
CA MET A 119 -4.63 -50.81 16.13
C MET A 119 -4.80 -50.07 17.45
N THR A 120 -3.78 -50.14 18.31
CA THR A 120 -3.85 -49.46 19.61
C THR A 120 -4.11 -47.96 19.41
N PRO A 121 -4.84 -47.28 20.31
CA PRO A 121 -5.11 -45.84 20.17
C PRO A 121 -3.84 -44.99 20.01
N ALA A 122 -2.72 -45.44 20.58
CA ALA A 122 -1.41 -44.83 20.41
C ALA A 122 -0.85 -45.00 18.98
N GLU A 123 -0.98 -46.17 18.36
CA GLU A 123 -0.60 -46.40 16.96
C GLU A 123 -1.50 -45.63 15.99
N ALA A 124 -2.80 -45.50 16.28
CA ALA A 124 -3.73 -44.65 15.55
C ALA A 124 -3.27 -43.18 15.56
N LEU A 125 -2.98 -42.65 16.74
CA LEU A 125 -2.48 -41.28 16.90
C LEU A 125 -1.10 -41.08 16.27
N ALA A 126 -0.20 -42.06 16.35
CA ALA A 126 1.12 -42.00 15.74
C ALA A 126 1.04 -41.95 14.20
N ARG A 127 0.15 -42.73 13.59
CA ARG A 127 -0.07 -42.70 12.14
C ARG A 127 -0.73 -41.40 11.67
N LEU A 128 -1.72 -40.88 12.42
CA LEU A 128 -2.32 -39.58 12.13
C LEU A 128 -1.26 -38.46 12.16
N ARG A 129 -0.45 -38.42 13.22
CA ARG A 129 0.68 -37.46 13.31
C ARG A 129 1.69 -37.64 12.17
N GLN A 130 1.92 -38.87 11.70
CA GLN A 130 2.78 -39.12 10.55
C GLN A 130 2.16 -38.62 9.25
N THR A 131 0.85 -38.83 9.02
CA THR A 131 0.17 -38.27 7.85
C THR A 131 0.19 -36.74 7.87
N ASP A 132 -0.14 -36.13 9.00
CA ASP A 132 -0.15 -34.67 9.18
C ASP A 132 1.24 -34.07 8.93
N ALA A 133 2.30 -34.68 9.48
CA ALA A 133 3.68 -34.27 9.22
C ALA A 133 4.06 -34.41 7.74
N THR A 134 3.64 -35.48 7.04
CA THR A 134 3.92 -35.60 5.60
C THR A 134 3.14 -34.60 4.75
N MET A 135 1.92 -34.22 5.15
CA MET A 135 1.14 -33.18 4.49
C MET A 135 1.76 -31.80 4.72
N ALA A 136 2.16 -31.48 5.95
CA ALA A 136 2.87 -30.25 6.28
C ALA A 136 4.20 -30.11 5.52
N LEU A 137 4.96 -31.20 5.34
CA LEU A 137 6.19 -31.20 4.54
C LEU A 137 5.94 -31.00 3.04
N LYS A 138 4.89 -31.61 2.48
CA LYS A 138 4.47 -31.37 1.09
C LYS A 138 4.06 -29.92 0.88
N GLU A 139 3.27 -29.36 1.79
CA GLU A 139 2.83 -27.97 1.72
C GLU A 139 3.99 -27.00 1.89
N ASN A 140 4.92 -27.24 2.83
CA ASN A 140 6.12 -26.41 2.97
C ASN A 140 6.99 -26.44 1.70
N LYS A 141 7.09 -27.59 1.02
CA LYS A 141 7.76 -27.69 -0.29
C LYS A 141 7.04 -26.87 -1.36
N ARG A 142 5.71 -26.99 -1.48
CA ARG A 142 4.89 -26.21 -2.41
C ARG A 142 5.04 -24.70 -2.19
N LEU A 143 5.03 -24.26 -0.93
CA LEU A 143 5.21 -22.85 -0.56
C LEU A 143 6.62 -22.35 -0.88
N ARG A 144 7.67 -23.16 -0.67
CA ARG A 144 9.04 -22.80 -1.09
C ARG A 144 9.15 -22.68 -2.61
N GLU A 145 8.60 -23.62 -3.37
CA GLU A 145 8.58 -23.58 -4.84
C GLU A 145 7.84 -22.34 -5.36
N ALA A 146 6.71 -21.96 -4.73
CA ALA A 146 5.99 -20.72 -5.04
C ALA A 146 6.80 -19.46 -4.69
N LEU A 147 7.51 -19.45 -3.56
CA LEU A 147 8.37 -18.34 -3.13
C LEU A 147 9.57 -18.18 -4.08
N ASP A 148 10.20 -19.27 -4.51
CA ASP A 148 11.27 -19.26 -5.51
C ASP A 148 10.78 -18.78 -6.88
N ALA A 149 9.56 -19.16 -7.29
CA ALA A 149 8.92 -18.65 -8.50
C ALA A 149 8.65 -17.14 -8.42
N GLN A 150 8.16 -16.64 -7.29
CA GLN A 150 7.95 -15.21 -7.05
C GLN A 150 9.28 -14.44 -7.01
N ASN A 151 10.33 -14.96 -6.36
CA ASN A 151 11.67 -14.37 -6.37
C ASN A 151 12.26 -14.32 -7.80
N SER A 152 12.06 -15.38 -8.59
CA SER A 152 12.44 -15.40 -10.01
C SER A 152 11.68 -14.35 -10.82
N PHE A 153 10.38 -14.19 -10.59
CA PHE A 153 9.56 -13.16 -11.21
C PHE A 153 10.02 -11.74 -10.83
N ILE A 154 10.27 -11.47 -9.54
CA ILE A 154 10.83 -10.20 -9.06
C ILE A 154 12.21 -9.94 -9.69
N GLY A 155 13.05 -10.97 -9.84
CA GLY A 155 14.33 -10.88 -10.55
C GLY A 155 14.18 -10.48 -12.02
N LYS A 156 13.25 -11.12 -12.74
CA LYS A 156 12.90 -10.78 -14.13
C LYS A 156 12.32 -9.37 -14.25
N LEU A 157 11.44 -8.97 -13.34
CA LEU A 157 10.85 -7.63 -13.28
C LEU A 157 11.95 -6.56 -13.06
N ARG A 158 12.85 -6.79 -12.10
CA ARG A 158 14.03 -5.94 -11.86
C ARG A 158 14.95 -5.86 -13.09
N ALA A 159 15.11 -6.95 -13.84
CA ALA A 159 15.91 -6.96 -15.08
C ALA A 159 15.22 -6.20 -16.23
N CYS A 160 13.89 -6.29 -16.35
CA CYS A 160 13.10 -5.52 -17.31
C CYS A 160 13.13 -4.02 -16.98
N LEU A 161 12.90 -3.63 -15.72
CA LEU A 161 12.91 -2.24 -15.26
C LEU A 161 14.30 -1.57 -15.35
N ARG A 162 15.39 -2.35 -15.36
CA ARG A 162 16.75 -1.84 -15.66
C ARG A 162 16.97 -1.53 -17.14
N LYS A 163 16.21 -2.15 -18.05
CA LYS A 163 16.24 -1.85 -19.49
C LYS A 163 15.26 -0.72 -19.80
N LYS A 164 15.67 0.53 -19.58
CA LYS A 164 14.89 1.71 -19.98
C LYS A 164 14.49 1.59 -21.46
N PRO A 165 13.18 1.70 -21.82
CA PRO A 165 12.78 2.01 -23.17
C PRO A 165 13.38 3.36 -23.55
N ARG A 166 14.10 3.43 -24.68
CA ARG A 166 14.58 4.71 -25.20
C ARG A 166 13.43 5.44 -25.88
N HIS A 167 12.77 6.31 -25.13
CA HIS A 167 12.03 7.43 -25.71
C HIS A 167 12.62 8.72 -25.15
N GLU A 168 13.15 9.55 -26.05
CA GLU A 168 13.85 10.79 -25.71
C GLU A 168 12.83 11.92 -25.56
N LEU A 169 12.41 12.19 -24.34
CA LEU A 169 11.96 13.52 -23.92
C LEU A 169 12.04 13.62 -22.39
N LEU A 170 12.88 14.55 -21.90
CA LEU A 170 13.19 14.81 -20.49
C LEU A 170 14.03 13.73 -19.78
N THR A 171 14.85 14.18 -18.83
CA THR A 171 15.35 13.37 -17.70
C THR A 171 14.19 13.12 -16.73
N GLN A 172 13.20 12.35 -17.19
CA GLN A 172 11.85 12.17 -16.61
C GLN A 172 11.81 11.62 -15.17
N ASP A 173 12.96 11.40 -14.53
CA ASP A 173 13.11 10.90 -13.16
C ASP A 173 13.56 11.97 -12.15
N ASP A 174 13.96 13.18 -12.55
CA ASP A 174 14.62 14.13 -11.63
C ASP A 174 13.67 14.66 -10.53
N TRP A 175 12.40 14.95 -10.86
CA TRP A 175 11.35 15.25 -9.87
C TRP A 175 11.08 14.06 -8.91
N ARG A 176 11.42 12.82 -9.31
CA ARG A 176 11.33 11.64 -8.43
C ARG A 176 12.43 11.62 -7.37
N VAL A 177 13.46 12.46 -7.52
CA VAL A 177 14.50 12.76 -6.53
C VAL A 177 14.33 14.19 -5.97
N PHE A 178 13.15 14.78 -6.14
CA PHE A 178 12.79 16.12 -5.63
C PHE A 178 13.68 17.26 -6.16
N LYS A 179 14.04 17.19 -7.44
CA LYS A 179 14.83 18.22 -8.13
C LYS A 179 13.98 19.15 -8.98
N LEU A 180 14.36 20.43 -9.06
CA LEU A 180 13.78 21.44 -9.95
C LEU A 180 14.76 21.87 -11.06
N ALA A 181 14.24 21.95 -12.28
CA ALA A 181 14.99 22.43 -13.44
C ALA A 181 14.95 23.97 -13.55
N ALA A 182 15.93 24.54 -14.26
CA ALA A 182 15.99 25.97 -14.56
C ALA A 182 14.98 26.40 -15.65
N GLN A 183 14.51 25.47 -16.48
CA GLN A 183 13.51 25.75 -17.52
C GLN A 183 12.11 25.87 -16.89
N LYS A 184 11.49 27.05 -16.99
CA LYS A 184 10.20 27.39 -16.35
C LYS A 184 9.11 26.30 -16.50
N SER A 185 8.85 25.82 -17.71
CA SER A 185 7.79 24.82 -17.93
C SER A 185 8.08 23.46 -17.30
N LEU A 186 9.36 23.07 -17.19
CA LEU A 186 9.76 21.84 -16.50
C LEU A 186 9.74 22.01 -14.99
N ARG A 187 10.10 23.20 -14.51
CA ARG A 187 10.01 23.59 -13.10
C ARG A 187 8.57 23.52 -12.59
N GLU A 188 7.66 24.18 -13.29
CA GLU A 188 6.22 24.19 -13.00
C GLU A 188 5.66 22.76 -12.98
N ALA A 189 5.92 21.97 -14.02
CA ALA A 189 5.51 20.57 -14.08
C ALA A 189 6.12 19.72 -12.95
N ALA A 190 7.37 19.99 -12.54
CA ALA A 190 8.02 19.28 -11.43
C ALA A 190 7.42 19.65 -10.06
N VAL A 191 7.08 20.92 -9.82
CA VAL A 191 6.39 21.37 -8.59
C VAL A 191 5.05 20.65 -8.44
N PHE A 192 4.22 20.65 -9.48
CA PHE A 192 2.97 19.89 -9.48
C PHE A 192 3.19 18.38 -9.29
N ALA A 193 4.15 17.77 -10.00
CA ALA A 193 4.44 16.34 -9.89
C ALA A 193 4.96 15.92 -8.50
N ILE A 194 5.72 16.79 -7.82
CA ILE A 194 6.16 16.60 -6.42
C ILE A 194 4.95 16.62 -5.49
N ALA A 195 4.08 17.62 -5.61
CA ALA A 195 2.89 17.75 -4.77
C ALA A 195 1.90 16.59 -4.97
N ASP A 196 1.61 16.22 -6.22
CA ASP A 196 0.71 15.10 -6.54
C ASP A 196 1.28 13.74 -6.08
N ARG A 197 2.61 13.58 -6.13
CA ARG A 197 3.29 12.39 -5.56
C ARG A 197 3.18 12.36 -4.05
N GLN A 198 3.31 13.51 -3.38
CA GLN A 198 3.17 13.60 -1.94
C GLN A 198 1.73 13.30 -1.51
N LEU A 199 0.72 13.75 -2.27
CA LEU A 199 -0.68 13.35 -2.06
C LEU A 199 -0.86 11.83 -2.18
N ARG A 200 -0.37 11.21 -3.26
CA ARG A 200 -0.44 9.74 -3.46
C ARG A 200 0.29 8.90 -2.39
N ARG A 201 1.15 9.52 -1.57
CA ARG A 201 1.83 8.86 -0.45
C ARG A 201 1.04 8.95 0.87
N LYS A 202 0.04 9.83 0.97
CA LYS A 202 -0.73 10.12 2.20
C LYS A 202 -1.21 8.85 2.87
N ASP A 203 -2.00 8.05 2.17
CA ASP A 203 -2.70 6.91 2.78
C ASP A 203 -1.71 5.83 3.25
N SER A 204 -0.67 5.52 2.47
CA SER A 204 0.41 4.63 2.92
C SER A 204 1.16 5.16 4.15
N ALA A 205 1.41 6.47 4.22
CA ALA A 205 2.08 7.08 5.37
C ALA A 205 1.19 7.07 6.62
N PHE A 206 -0.10 7.37 6.46
CA PHE A 206 -1.10 7.36 7.53
C PHE A 206 -1.35 5.93 8.06
N ILE A 207 -1.38 4.92 7.20
CA ILE A 207 -1.42 3.50 7.61
C ILE A 207 -0.20 3.16 8.49
N ASN A 208 1.01 3.50 8.04
CA ASN A 208 2.24 3.20 8.78
C ASN A 208 2.36 3.94 10.11
N ALA A 209 1.84 5.17 10.19
CA ALA A 209 1.77 5.96 11.41
C ALA A 209 0.63 5.53 12.36
N GLY A 210 -0.27 4.63 11.93
CA GLY A 210 -1.48 4.28 12.67
C GLY A 210 -2.42 5.48 12.84
N LEU A 211 -2.66 6.20 11.75
CA LEU A 211 -3.49 7.39 11.63
C LEU A 211 -4.71 7.20 10.72
N LEU A 212 -4.71 6.20 9.84
CA LEU A 212 -5.91 5.84 9.10
C LEU A 212 -7.02 5.47 10.10
N ASP A 213 -8.21 6.06 9.93
CA ASP A 213 -9.39 5.91 10.79
C ASP A 213 -9.17 6.27 12.28
N CYS A 214 -8.11 7.03 12.61
CA CYS A 214 -7.79 7.37 14.00
C CYS A 214 -8.71 8.48 14.54
N THR A 215 -9.70 8.09 15.35
CA THR A 215 -10.61 9.02 16.06
C THR A 215 -10.11 9.48 17.42
N ASP A 216 -9.15 8.76 18.01
CA ASP A 216 -8.68 9.07 19.36
C ASP A 216 -7.64 10.19 19.35
N PRO A 217 -7.64 11.08 20.37
CA PRO A 217 -6.60 12.09 20.54
C PRO A 217 -5.22 11.46 20.64
N LYS A 218 -4.30 11.88 19.78
CA LYS A 218 -2.97 11.27 19.64
C LYS A 218 -1.91 12.36 19.50
N TYR A 219 -0.86 12.26 20.30
CA TYR A 219 0.36 13.05 20.12
C TYR A 219 1.56 12.13 20.35
N HIS A 220 2.50 12.11 19.42
CA HIS A 220 3.85 11.61 19.70
C HIS A 220 4.89 12.24 18.77
N SER A 221 6.06 12.49 19.32
CA SER A 221 7.28 12.70 18.56
C SER A 221 8.23 11.54 18.84
N ARG A 222 8.72 10.86 17.81
CA ARG A 222 9.59 9.69 17.93
C ARG A 222 10.57 9.59 16.76
N THR A 223 11.71 8.97 16.99
CA THR A 223 12.60 8.57 15.89
C THR A 223 12.15 7.26 15.26
N ILE A 224 12.16 7.18 13.93
CA ILE A 224 11.97 5.93 13.17
C ILE A 224 13.23 5.61 12.36
N LYS A 225 13.52 4.31 12.21
CA LYS A 225 14.69 3.85 11.46
C LYS A 225 14.48 4.08 9.97
N THR A 226 15.36 4.89 9.39
CA THR A 226 15.40 5.14 7.94
C THR A 226 15.95 3.92 7.21
N ARG A 227 15.73 3.87 5.88
CA ARG A 227 16.42 2.90 5.01
C ARG A 227 17.92 3.20 4.83
N ASN A 228 18.33 4.46 5.02
CA ASN A 228 19.75 4.82 5.11
C ASN A 228 20.26 4.45 6.51
N GLU A 229 21.33 3.66 6.58
CA GLU A 229 21.98 3.24 7.83
C GLU A 229 22.65 4.39 8.59
N HIS A 230 22.80 5.56 7.97
CA HIS A 230 23.37 6.76 8.59
C HIS A 230 22.33 7.80 9.03
N ALA A 231 21.09 7.71 8.56
CA ALA A 231 20.08 8.75 8.77
C ALA A 231 19.00 8.35 9.78
N VAL A 232 18.57 9.31 10.60
CA VAL A 232 17.41 9.18 11.49
C VAL A 232 16.24 9.98 10.93
N THR A 233 15.04 9.43 10.91
CA THR A 233 13.84 10.20 10.58
C THR A 233 13.09 10.50 11.87
N LEU A 234 12.83 11.77 12.15
CA LEU A 234 11.88 12.19 13.18
C LEU A 234 10.46 12.08 12.62
N GLU A 235 9.58 11.38 13.34
CA GLU A 235 8.16 11.30 13.07
C GLU A 235 7.38 12.04 14.15
N VAL A 236 6.74 13.13 13.77
CA VAL A 236 5.78 13.86 14.61
C VAL A 236 4.36 13.53 14.11
N VAL A 237 3.52 13.09 15.04
CA VAL A 237 2.12 12.78 14.82
C VAL A 237 1.27 13.59 15.77
N MET A 238 0.26 14.26 15.23
CA MET A 238 -0.81 14.89 16.01
C MET A 238 -2.17 14.50 15.44
N ASN A 239 -3.13 14.22 16.31
CA ASN A 239 -4.54 14.01 15.97
C ASN A 239 -5.40 14.58 17.10
N PHE A 240 -6.20 15.60 16.81
CA PHE A 240 -7.03 16.26 17.81
C PHE A 240 -8.27 16.92 17.19
N GLU A 241 -9.27 17.17 18.03
CA GLU A 241 -10.50 17.86 17.62
C GLU A 241 -10.42 19.35 17.98
N LEU A 242 -10.83 20.19 17.03
CA LEU A 242 -10.82 21.65 17.13
C LEU A 242 -12.27 22.15 17.09
N ALA A 243 -12.58 23.10 17.97
CA ALA A 243 -13.92 23.66 18.16
C ALA A 243 -14.25 24.80 17.16
N ALA A 244 -13.94 24.57 15.88
CA ALA A 244 -14.44 25.32 14.73
C ALA A 244 -14.56 24.41 13.49
N PRO A 245 -15.32 24.80 12.44
CA PRO A 245 -15.55 23.97 11.26
C PRO A 245 -14.29 23.80 10.41
N ARG A 246 -14.24 22.72 9.62
CA ARG A 246 -13.13 22.36 8.72
C ARG A 246 -12.63 23.56 7.91
N ASP A 247 -13.55 24.28 7.26
CA ASP A 247 -13.19 25.33 6.31
C ASP A 247 -12.47 26.50 7.02
N VAL A 248 -12.97 26.91 8.19
CA VAL A 248 -12.36 27.94 9.05
C VAL A 248 -10.95 27.56 9.49
N ILE A 249 -10.78 26.33 9.97
CA ILE A 249 -9.46 25.82 10.38
C ILE A 249 -8.52 25.72 9.17
N SER A 250 -9.00 25.19 8.04
CA SER A 250 -8.16 24.97 6.86
C SER A 250 -7.68 26.27 6.21
N ALA A 251 -8.50 27.33 6.23
CA ALA A 251 -8.07 28.67 5.83
C ALA A 251 -6.96 29.19 6.77
N ALA A 252 -7.17 29.13 8.09
CA ALA A 252 -6.19 29.60 9.07
C ALA A 252 -4.85 28.84 9.02
N VAL A 253 -4.88 27.53 8.75
CA VAL A 253 -3.66 26.74 8.51
C VAL A 253 -3.02 27.13 7.17
N TRP A 254 -3.81 27.28 6.09
CA TRP A 254 -3.26 27.64 4.79
C TRP A 254 -2.67 29.06 4.75
N ASP A 255 -3.19 30.02 5.51
CA ASP A 255 -2.61 31.37 5.63
C ASP A 255 -1.18 31.32 6.20
N VAL A 256 -0.93 30.43 7.17
CA VAL A 256 0.41 30.18 7.73
C VAL A 256 1.30 29.46 6.73
N PHE A 257 0.81 28.39 6.08
CA PHE A 257 1.57 27.66 5.05
C PHE A 257 1.84 28.49 3.78
N SER A 258 1.00 29.49 3.48
CA SER A 258 1.21 30.44 2.39
C SER A 258 2.31 31.46 2.69
N CYS A 259 2.72 31.58 3.95
CA CYS A 259 3.60 32.65 4.45
C CYS A 259 3.12 34.07 4.11
N ASP A 260 1.81 34.25 3.84
CA ASP A 260 1.18 35.57 3.72
C ASP A 260 1.17 36.29 5.10
N SER A 261 1.34 35.53 6.19
CA SER A 261 1.83 35.99 7.49
C SER A 261 3.08 35.20 7.87
N PRO A 262 4.30 35.67 7.53
CA PRO A 262 5.52 34.90 7.77
C PRO A 262 5.81 34.78 9.28
N PRO A 263 6.46 33.68 9.73
CA PRO A 263 6.95 33.54 11.10
C PRO A 263 7.94 34.65 11.49
N GLY A 264 8.33 34.67 12.77
CA GLY A 264 9.30 35.64 13.33
C GLY A 264 10.73 35.44 12.82
N MET A 265 10.96 35.75 11.54
CA MET A 265 12.21 35.51 10.82
C MET A 265 13.44 36.17 11.45
N SER A 266 14.57 35.45 11.44
CA SER A 266 15.88 36.00 11.81
C SER A 266 16.34 37.06 10.78
N PRO A 267 17.13 38.07 11.19
CA PRO A 267 17.67 39.09 10.28
C PRO A 267 18.73 38.54 9.30
N HIS A 268 19.06 37.24 9.38
CA HIS A 268 19.99 36.54 8.49
C HIS A 268 19.28 35.53 7.58
N SER A 269 17.94 35.47 7.64
CA SER A 269 17.11 34.68 6.75
C SER A 269 16.65 35.46 5.51
N THR A 270 16.39 34.76 4.42
CA THR A 270 15.87 35.30 3.16
C THR A 270 14.79 34.35 2.64
N VAL A 271 13.65 34.91 2.25
CA VAL A 271 12.51 34.15 1.71
C VAL A 271 12.16 34.66 0.32
N ILE A 272 12.05 33.75 -0.64
CA ILE A 272 11.59 34.00 -2.01
C ILE A 272 10.45 33.03 -2.30
N GLN A 273 9.35 33.52 -2.87
CA GLN A 273 8.18 32.70 -3.18
C GLN A 273 7.85 32.72 -4.67
N GLU A 274 7.59 31.56 -5.23
CA GLU A 274 7.05 31.36 -6.57
C GLU A 274 5.67 30.73 -6.45
N ARG A 275 4.62 31.53 -6.61
CA ARG A 275 3.22 31.08 -6.54
C ARG A 275 2.75 30.68 -7.94
N PHE A 276 2.30 29.44 -8.10
CA PHE A 276 1.87 28.86 -9.38
C PHE A 276 0.36 28.99 -9.59
N ASP A 277 -0.41 28.83 -8.52
CA ASP A 277 -1.86 29.07 -8.48
C ASP A 277 -2.27 29.53 -7.06
N GLN A 278 -3.57 29.64 -6.77
CA GLN A 278 -4.06 30.08 -5.46
C GLN A 278 -3.62 29.18 -4.29
N TYR A 279 -3.42 27.90 -4.55
CA TYR A 279 -3.22 26.83 -3.59
C TYR A 279 -1.90 26.05 -3.77
N THR A 280 -1.08 26.37 -4.77
CA THR A 280 0.24 25.77 -5.02
C THR A 280 1.33 26.84 -5.03
N LEU A 281 2.34 26.69 -4.17
CA LEU A 281 3.52 27.53 -4.15
C LEU A 281 4.80 26.72 -3.95
N TYR A 282 5.91 27.32 -4.39
CA TYR A 282 7.25 26.94 -4.00
C TYR A 282 7.89 28.08 -3.20
N GLU A 283 8.46 27.75 -2.06
CA GLU A 283 9.18 28.68 -1.20
C GLU A 283 10.66 28.29 -1.18
N GLN A 284 11.53 29.27 -1.42
CA GLN A 284 12.94 29.20 -1.10
C GLN A 284 13.15 29.91 0.24
N PHE A 285 13.75 29.21 1.21
CA PHE A 285 14.21 29.80 2.46
C PHE A 285 15.70 29.52 2.60
N THR A 286 16.47 30.57 2.79
CA THR A 286 17.91 30.49 3.06
C THR A 286 18.22 31.21 4.35
N GLU A 287 18.96 30.59 5.26
CA GLU A 287 19.49 31.24 6.46
C GLU A 287 20.99 30.98 6.60
N VAL A 288 21.75 32.04 6.88
CA VAL A 288 23.21 31.98 7.10
C VAL A 288 23.51 32.11 8.59
N ALA A 289 23.91 31.02 9.23
CA ALA A 289 24.26 30.95 10.63
C ALA A 289 25.69 30.41 10.81
N SER A 290 26.51 31.06 11.65
CA SER A 290 27.88 30.62 11.97
C SER A 290 28.80 30.33 10.76
N GLY A 291 28.55 30.98 9.61
CA GLY A 291 29.29 30.76 8.37
C GLY A 291 28.85 29.54 7.55
N VAL A 292 27.70 28.94 7.90
CA VAL A 292 27.06 27.84 7.18
C VAL A 292 25.74 28.35 6.61
N THR A 293 25.52 28.13 5.31
CA THR A 293 24.25 28.40 4.65
C THR A 293 23.34 27.19 4.80
N THR A 294 22.09 27.40 5.19
CA THR A 294 21.06 26.37 5.29
C THR A 294 19.90 26.69 4.36
N HIS A 295 19.31 25.66 3.75
CA HIS A 295 18.24 25.78 2.75
C HIS A 295 17.04 24.91 3.13
N SER A 296 15.87 25.53 3.28
CA SER A 296 14.59 24.91 3.63
C SER A 296 13.58 25.21 2.50
N ASN A 297 13.87 24.65 1.33
CA ASN A 297 13.14 24.94 0.10
C ASN A 297 11.97 23.97 -0.06
N LEU A 298 10.73 24.47 -0.02
CA LEU A 298 9.52 23.66 0.15
C LEU A 298 8.52 23.88 -1.00
N VAL A 299 8.08 22.79 -1.63
CA VAL A 299 6.81 22.78 -2.37
C VAL A 299 5.68 22.61 -1.37
N ARG A 300 4.68 23.50 -1.41
CA ARG A 300 3.46 23.43 -0.60
C ARG A 300 2.23 23.43 -1.50
N LYS A 301 1.23 22.60 -1.17
CA LYS A 301 -0.04 22.57 -1.90
C LYS A 301 -1.22 22.30 -0.97
N PHE A 302 -2.32 23.01 -1.18
CA PHE A 302 -3.61 22.79 -0.54
C PHE A 302 -4.61 22.18 -1.52
N TYR A 303 -5.26 21.10 -1.12
CA TYR A 303 -6.39 20.48 -1.79
C TYR A 303 -7.64 20.76 -0.94
N CYS A 304 -8.52 21.61 -1.48
CA CYS A 304 -9.71 22.13 -0.81
C CYS A 304 -11.00 21.93 -1.64
N ASP A 305 -11.00 20.93 -2.53
CA ASP A 305 -12.17 20.57 -3.34
C ASP A 305 -13.33 20.10 -2.42
N ASP A 306 -14.56 20.05 -2.96
CA ASP A 306 -15.81 19.66 -2.27
C ASP A 306 -15.85 18.22 -1.69
N GLY A 307 -14.71 17.54 -1.58
CA GLY A 307 -14.56 16.28 -0.88
C GLY A 307 -14.76 16.40 0.63
N LEU A 308 -14.68 15.27 1.33
CA LEU A 308 -14.87 15.22 2.79
C LEU A 308 -13.68 15.82 3.56
N GLU A 309 -12.45 15.61 3.08
CA GLU A 309 -11.22 16.08 3.75
C GLU A 309 -10.56 17.24 3.00
N HIS A 310 -10.02 18.19 3.78
CA HIS A 310 -9.11 19.23 3.29
C HIS A 310 -7.67 18.79 3.58
N VAL A 311 -6.77 18.86 2.58
CA VAL A 311 -5.40 18.33 2.70
C VAL A 311 -4.38 19.40 2.32
N ILE A 312 -3.59 19.84 3.30
CA ILE A 312 -2.41 20.69 3.09
C ILE A 312 -1.18 19.79 3.18
N LEU A 313 -0.28 19.87 2.20
CA LEU A 313 0.93 19.06 2.17
C LEU A 313 2.17 19.89 1.83
N TRP A 314 3.33 19.37 2.24
CA TRP A 314 4.62 19.96 1.93
C TRP A 314 5.69 18.91 1.68
N ARG A 315 6.68 19.27 0.86
CA ARG A 315 7.86 18.45 0.58
C ARG A 315 9.06 19.30 0.22
N SER A 316 10.21 19.01 0.81
CA SER A 316 11.48 19.66 0.45
C SER A 316 11.93 19.32 -0.97
N VAL A 317 12.44 20.34 -1.65
CA VAL A 317 13.23 20.26 -2.89
C VAL A 317 14.69 20.12 -2.48
N LEU A 318 15.34 19.08 -2.98
CA LEU A 318 16.70 18.70 -2.57
C LEU A 318 17.79 19.21 -3.54
N ASP A 319 17.38 19.76 -4.69
CA ASP A 319 18.26 20.31 -5.73
C ASP A 319 17.43 21.28 -6.59
N ASP A 320 17.88 22.52 -6.75
CA ASP A 320 17.26 23.53 -7.60
C ASP A 320 18.31 24.13 -8.52
N ALA A 321 18.18 23.91 -9.83
CA ALA A 321 19.13 24.43 -10.81
C ALA A 321 19.15 25.98 -10.90
N LEU A 322 18.21 26.69 -10.25
CA LEU A 322 18.27 28.14 -10.07
C LEU A 322 18.93 28.58 -8.75
N VAL A 323 19.21 27.65 -7.83
CA VAL A 323 19.87 27.89 -6.54
C VAL A 323 21.08 26.95 -6.39
N PRO A 324 22.14 27.12 -7.19
CA PRO A 324 23.30 26.23 -7.17
C PRO A 324 24.02 26.19 -5.80
N GLU A 325 23.86 27.24 -4.99
CA GLU A 325 24.39 27.34 -3.62
C GLU A 325 23.90 26.22 -2.69
N MET A 326 22.75 25.60 -3.00
CA MET A 326 22.25 24.43 -2.25
C MET A 326 23.23 23.25 -2.23
N ALA A 327 24.13 23.15 -3.21
CA ALA A 327 25.14 22.08 -3.26
C ALA A 327 26.28 22.26 -2.23
N ASP A 328 26.49 23.49 -1.73
CA ASP A 328 27.54 23.83 -0.76
C ASP A 328 27.00 24.01 0.67
N GLY A 329 25.68 24.23 0.82
CA GLY A 329 24.99 24.41 2.10
C GLY A 329 24.39 23.13 2.69
N THR A 330 23.79 23.24 3.88
CA THR A 330 22.95 22.18 4.44
C THR A 330 21.54 22.28 3.84
N VAL A 331 21.00 21.20 3.29
CA VAL A 331 19.63 21.15 2.74
C VAL A 331 18.73 20.31 3.65
N GLU A 332 17.54 20.84 3.95
CA GLU A 332 16.49 20.16 4.69
C GLU A 332 15.82 19.06 3.84
N ASP A 333 15.66 17.85 4.40
CA ASP A 333 14.83 16.79 3.84
C ASP A 333 13.63 16.53 4.76
N GLU A 334 12.54 17.27 4.52
CA GLU A 334 11.28 17.19 5.26
C GLU A 334 10.11 16.86 4.33
N CYS A 335 9.09 16.16 4.84
CA CYS A 335 7.78 16.13 4.22
C CYS A 335 6.67 15.94 5.25
N GLY A 336 5.48 16.44 4.94
CA GLY A 336 4.33 16.21 5.80
C GLY A 336 2.99 16.45 5.13
N TRP A 337 1.96 16.23 5.94
CA TRP A 337 0.55 16.40 5.61
C TRP A 337 -0.19 16.92 6.85
N ILE A 338 -1.11 17.84 6.63
CA ILE A 338 -2.21 18.17 7.54
C ILE A 338 -3.50 17.80 6.83
N VAL A 339 -4.28 16.92 7.43
CA VAL A 339 -5.59 16.49 6.98
C VAL A 339 -6.63 17.04 7.95
N ILE A 340 -7.65 17.72 7.43
CA ILE A 340 -8.71 18.34 8.23
C ILE A 340 -10.04 17.75 7.77
N THR A 341 -10.68 17.00 8.66
CA THR A 341 -11.96 16.31 8.41
C THR A 341 -13.06 16.90 9.28
N PRO A 342 -14.30 17.09 8.77
CA PRO A 342 -15.40 17.56 9.59
C PRO A 342 -15.78 16.47 10.60
N VAL A 343 -16.02 16.86 11.85
CA VAL A 343 -16.63 15.99 12.87
C VAL A 343 -18.12 16.32 12.94
N ASP A 344 -18.45 17.61 13.01
CA ASP A 344 -19.81 18.11 12.80
C ASP A 344 -19.79 19.49 12.10
N THR A 345 -20.87 20.27 12.25
CA THR A 345 -21.00 21.63 11.66
C THR A 345 -20.22 22.73 12.40
N LYS A 346 -19.59 22.40 13.52
CA LYS A 346 -18.95 23.30 14.49
C LYS A 346 -17.57 22.80 14.96
N SER A 347 -17.25 21.52 14.78
CA SER A 347 -15.92 20.98 15.05
C SER A 347 -15.34 20.18 13.87
N CYS A 348 -14.00 20.14 13.82
CA CYS A 348 -13.26 19.32 12.87
C CYS A 348 -12.08 18.64 13.54
N ARG A 349 -11.63 17.53 12.96
CA ARG A 349 -10.42 16.82 13.36
C ARG A 349 -9.26 17.27 12.50
N LEU A 350 -8.18 17.70 13.15
CA LEU A 350 -6.90 17.99 12.51
C LEU A 350 -5.94 16.82 12.79
N THR A 351 -5.44 16.22 11.72
CA THR A 351 -4.43 15.16 11.76
C THR A 351 -3.17 15.63 11.04
N LEU A 352 -2.06 15.78 11.78
CA LEU A 352 -0.74 16.12 11.25
C LEU A 352 0.16 14.89 11.27
N LEU A 353 0.85 14.64 10.14
CA LEU A 353 1.97 13.72 10.04
C LEU A 353 3.16 14.45 9.41
N LEU A 354 4.28 14.47 10.11
CA LEU A 354 5.53 15.10 9.70
C LEU A 354 6.68 14.08 9.79
N HIS A 355 7.47 14.00 8.73
CA HIS A 355 8.73 13.25 8.63
C HIS A 355 9.88 14.20 8.27
N ALA A 356 10.80 14.42 9.21
CA ALA A 356 12.03 15.21 9.00
C ALA A 356 13.26 14.30 9.10
N VAL A 357 14.16 14.35 8.12
CA VAL A 357 15.32 13.45 8.00
C VAL A 357 16.61 14.15 8.44
N PHE A 358 17.30 13.51 9.38
CA PHE A 358 18.60 13.91 9.91
C PHE A 358 19.66 12.94 9.35
N ASP A 359 20.31 13.34 8.26
CA ASP A 359 21.37 12.56 7.59
C ASP A 359 22.72 13.28 7.70
N PRO A 360 23.62 12.86 8.62
CA PRO A 360 24.92 13.51 8.78
C PRO A 360 25.80 13.42 7.53
N THR A 361 25.49 12.52 6.58
CA THR A 361 26.27 12.41 5.34
C THR A 361 25.99 13.52 4.32
N THR A 362 24.92 14.30 4.51
CA THR A 362 24.59 15.48 3.69
C THR A 362 25.06 16.80 4.29
N LEU A 363 25.69 16.79 5.47
CA LEU A 363 26.21 17.99 6.12
C LEU A 363 27.52 18.49 5.46
N PRO A 364 27.70 19.81 5.28
CA PRO A 364 28.95 20.38 4.76
C PRO A 364 30.18 20.01 5.62
N PRO A 365 31.38 19.86 5.02
CA PRO A 365 32.62 19.53 5.74
C PRO A 365 33.01 20.50 6.87
N GLN A 366 32.46 21.72 6.87
CA GLN A 366 32.61 22.74 7.89
C GLN A 366 31.82 22.38 9.16
N VAL A 367 30.57 21.91 8.99
CA VAL A 367 29.70 21.44 10.08
C VAL A 367 30.25 20.14 10.67
N LEU A 368 30.66 19.20 9.82
CA LEU A 368 31.22 17.90 10.25
C LEU A 368 32.49 18.02 11.11
N LYS A 369 33.20 19.16 11.07
CA LYS A 369 34.38 19.43 11.92
C LYS A 369 34.03 20.07 13.26
N GLN A 370 32.78 20.50 13.46
CA GLN A 370 32.31 21.19 14.65
C GLN A 370 31.47 20.28 15.56
N VAL A 371 31.01 19.13 15.07
CA VAL A 371 30.15 18.20 15.82
C VAL A 371 30.86 16.87 16.04
N ASP A 372 31.18 16.58 17.31
CA ASP A 372 31.67 15.27 17.72
C ASP A 372 30.54 14.23 17.78
N ASN A 373 30.86 12.97 17.46
CA ASN A 373 29.97 11.81 17.62
C ASN A 373 28.61 11.87 16.87
N LEU A 374 28.66 12.03 15.55
CA LEU A 374 27.49 11.95 14.64
C LEU A 374 26.98 10.51 14.38
N THR A 375 26.91 9.67 15.41
CA THR A 375 26.35 8.32 15.30
C THR A 375 24.81 8.37 15.27
N VAL A 376 24.18 7.37 14.63
CA VAL A 376 22.71 7.24 14.61
C VAL A 376 22.14 7.18 16.01
N GLU A 377 22.81 6.50 16.94
CA GLU A 377 22.44 6.42 18.35
C GLU A 377 22.53 7.78 19.06
N ALA A 378 23.57 8.57 18.79
CA ALA A 378 23.73 9.91 19.37
C ALA A 378 22.71 10.92 18.83
N ILE A 379 22.46 10.90 17.51
CA ILE A 379 21.42 11.70 16.86
C ILE A 379 20.05 11.31 17.40
N THR A 380 19.75 10.01 17.51
CA THR A 380 18.50 9.49 18.11
C THR A 380 18.33 10.00 19.55
N ALA A 381 19.35 9.82 20.40
CA ALA A 381 19.31 10.27 21.79
C ALA A 381 19.30 11.81 21.95
N ALA A 382 19.69 12.57 20.93
CA ALA A 382 19.55 14.02 20.90
C ALA A 382 18.13 14.45 20.52
N ILE A 383 17.53 13.81 19.51
CA ILE A 383 16.14 14.03 19.10
C ILE A 383 15.18 13.63 20.23
N ASP A 384 15.43 12.51 20.91
CA ASP A 384 14.61 12.06 22.04
C ASP A 384 14.65 13.02 23.25
N LYS A 385 15.68 13.87 23.38
CA LYS A 385 15.68 14.97 24.38
C LYS A 385 14.81 16.14 23.97
N LEU A 386 14.72 16.45 22.67
CA LEU A 386 13.78 17.44 22.14
C LEU A 386 12.33 16.96 22.27
N ASN A 387 12.10 15.64 22.25
CA ASN A 387 10.78 15.01 22.38
C ASN A 387 10.21 15.06 23.82
N VAL A 388 10.92 15.60 24.82
CA VAL A 388 10.47 15.61 26.22
C VAL A 388 9.47 16.75 26.47
N VAL A 389 8.20 16.48 26.16
CA VAL A 389 7.10 17.42 26.41
C VAL A 389 5.89 16.73 27.01
N GLU A 390 5.38 17.30 28.10
CA GLU A 390 4.06 16.97 28.62
C GLU A 390 3.00 17.32 27.58
N VAL A 391 2.34 16.28 27.07
CA VAL A 391 1.18 16.35 26.18
C VAL A 391 0.19 17.42 26.70
N PRO A 392 -0.01 18.54 25.97
CA PRO A 392 -1.06 19.50 26.30
C PRO A 392 -2.42 18.80 26.29
N ARG A 393 -3.41 19.32 27.01
CA ARG A 393 -4.75 18.72 27.12
C ARG A 393 -5.40 18.61 25.74
N ILE A 394 -5.23 17.48 25.05
CA ILE A 394 -5.50 17.29 23.61
C ILE A 394 -6.99 17.49 23.20
N ASN A 395 -7.88 17.73 24.17
CA ASN A 395 -9.33 17.69 24.02
C ASN A 395 -10.03 18.92 24.65
N ASP A 396 -9.38 20.08 24.72
CA ASP A 396 -10.06 21.35 25.08
C ASP A 396 -10.64 22.11 23.87
N GLY A 397 -10.58 21.50 22.67
CA GLY A 397 -11.09 22.07 21.42
C GLY A 397 -10.16 23.12 20.79
N LYS A 398 -8.92 23.24 21.25
CA LYS A 398 -7.92 24.21 20.77
C LYS A 398 -6.73 23.53 20.14
N TYR A 399 -6.00 24.29 19.32
CA TYR A 399 -4.68 23.86 18.86
C TYR A 399 -3.71 23.87 20.05
N PRO A 400 -2.91 22.80 20.26
CA PRO A 400 -1.97 22.70 21.38
C PRO A 400 -1.02 23.90 21.48
N CYS A 401 -0.74 24.32 22.71
CA CYS A 401 0.29 25.35 22.94
C CYS A 401 1.67 24.77 22.58
N PRO A 402 2.48 25.47 21.76
CA PRO A 402 3.81 25.01 21.37
C PRO A 402 4.71 24.87 22.59
N THR A 403 5.68 23.98 22.47
CA THR A 403 6.62 23.71 23.56
C THR A 403 7.54 24.91 23.80
N LYS A 404 7.95 25.14 25.06
CA LYS A 404 9.10 26.01 25.34
C LYS A 404 10.34 25.46 24.65
N SER A 405 10.82 26.16 23.62
CA SER A 405 12.03 25.83 22.88
C SER A 405 13.22 25.61 23.82
N GLN A 406 13.76 24.39 23.83
CA GLN A 406 15.08 24.13 24.41
C GLN A 406 16.16 24.42 23.36
N PRO A 407 17.38 24.82 23.76
CA PRO A 407 18.49 24.91 22.82
C PRO A 407 18.74 23.54 22.19
N SER A 408 18.95 23.51 20.87
CA SER A 408 19.29 22.29 20.14
C SER A 408 20.56 21.65 20.75
N PRO A 409 20.57 20.35 21.06
CA PRO A 409 21.78 19.66 21.51
C PRO A 409 22.92 19.80 20.49
N ASP A 410 24.18 19.86 20.96
CA ASP A 410 25.36 20.07 20.11
C ASP A 410 25.45 19.09 18.91
N VAL A 411 25.01 17.83 19.12
CA VAL A 411 24.92 16.77 18.08
C VAL A 411 24.01 17.17 16.91
N LEU A 412 23.02 18.03 17.15
CA LEU A 412 22.06 18.54 16.17
C LEU A 412 22.36 19.97 15.72
N MET A 413 23.52 20.54 16.07
CA MET A 413 23.91 21.92 15.71
C MET A 413 23.82 22.19 14.20
N GLY A 414 24.15 21.20 13.36
CA GLY A 414 24.03 21.29 11.90
C GLY A 414 22.60 21.41 11.37
N TYR A 415 21.59 21.12 12.20
CA TYR A 415 20.16 21.18 11.90
C TYR A 415 19.42 22.22 12.75
N ALA A 416 20.12 22.96 13.62
CA ALA A 416 19.50 23.90 14.54
C ALA A 416 18.63 24.98 13.86
N PRO A 417 18.98 25.51 12.67
CA PRO A 417 18.10 26.42 11.93
C PRO A 417 16.75 25.80 11.55
N PHE A 418 16.73 24.54 11.09
CA PHE A 418 15.49 23.83 10.75
C PHE A 418 14.63 23.57 11.99
N ILE A 419 15.26 23.15 13.10
CA ILE A 419 14.58 22.93 14.39
C ILE A 419 13.97 24.25 14.90
N GLN A 420 14.72 25.36 14.84
CA GLN A 420 14.21 26.68 15.22
C GLN A 420 13.04 27.10 14.33
N ARG A 421 13.19 26.96 13.01
CA ARG A 421 12.14 27.27 12.03
C ARG A 421 10.86 26.47 12.27
N GLY A 422 10.99 25.17 12.55
CA GLY A 422 9.86 24.31 12.92
C GLY A 422 9.14 24.78 14.19
N ASN A 423 9.88 25.19 15.23
CA ASN A 423 9.30 25.76 16.44
C ASN A 423 8.56 27.10 16.17
N GLU A 424 9.15 27.99 15.38
CA GLU A 424 8.52 29.26 14.97
C GLU A 424 7.22 29.01 14.16
N PHE A 425 7.22 27.97 13.34
CA PHE A 425 6.06 27.54 12.56
C PHE A 425 4.96 26.92 13.43
N GLU A 426 5.31 26.11 14.44
CA GLU A 426 4.37 25.57 15.44
C GLU A 426 3.70 26.72 16.22
N VAL A 427 4.47 27.75 16.60
CA VAL A 427 3.94 28.97 17.25
C VAL A 427 2.98 29.72 16.32
N ALA A 428 3.33 29.89 15.04
CA ALA A 428 2.47 30.56 14.06
C ALA A 428 1.14 29.81 13.87
N LEU A 429 1.18 28.48 13.73
CA LEU A 429 -0.02 27.63 13.67
C LEU A 429 -0.89 27.77 14.93
N HIS A 430 -0.30 27.66 16.11
CA HIS A 430 -1.03 27.83 17.37
C HIS A 430 -1.75 29.18 17.45
N VAL A 431 -1.07 30.27 17.10
CA VAL A 431 -1.66 31.63 17.12
C VAL A 431 -2.79 31.76 16.10
N ALA A 432 -2.56 31.37 14.84
CA ALA A 432 -3.54 31.52 13.77
C ALA A 432 -4.79 30.64 13.98
N VAL A 433 -4.59 29.37 14.31
CA VAL A 433 -5.68 28.41 14.51
C VAL A 433 -6.53 28.77 15.73
N ASN A 434 -5.91 29.12 16.86
CA ASN A 434 -6.68 29.51 18.05
C ASN A 434 -7.37 30.88 17.90
N ALA A 435 -6.81 31.81 17.14
CA ALA A 435 -7.49 33.05 16.78
C ALA A 435 -8.73 32.79 15.90
N ALA A 436 -8.62 31.88 14.91
CA ALA A 436 -9.74 31.48 14.06
C ALA A 436 -10.86 30.77 14.85
N ILE A 437 -10.51 29.88 15.79
CA ILE A 437 -11.45 29.23 16.70
C ILE A 437 -12.17 30.26 17.56
N HIS A 438 -11.44 31.18 18.20
CA HIS A 438 -12.03 32.23 19.03
C HIS A 438 -12.98 33.13 18.23
N LYS A 439 -12.59 33.53 17.01
CA LYS A 439 -13.42 34.32 16.10
C LYS A 439 -14.72 33.58 15.75
N PHE A 440 -14.63 32.31 15.35
CA PHE A 440 -15.81 31.49 15.03
C PHE A 440 -16.76 31.34 16.23
N GLN A 441 -16.23 31.12 17.44
CA GLN A 441 -17.04 30.97 18.65
C GLN A 441 -17.73 32.27 19.05
N ALA A 442 -17.07 33.43 18.86
CA ALA A 442 -17.67 34.75 19.07
C ALA A 442 -18.79 35.03 18.06
N GLU A 443 -18.55 34.78 16.76
CA GLU A 443 -19.54 34.99 15.70
C GLU A 443 -20.74 34.02 15.81
N SER A 444 -20.52 32.82 16.36
CA SER A 444 -21.56 31.80 16.56
C SER A 444 -22.35 31.94 17.88
N GLY A 445 -22.01 32.89 18.75
CA GLY A 445 -22.61 33.01 20.09
C GLY A 445 -22.34 31.81 21.01
N LEU A 446 -21.21 31.12 20.82
CA LEU A 446 -20.81 29.92 21.57
C LEU A 446 -19.85 30.22 22.73
N LEU A 447 -19.31 31.44 22.81
CA LEU A 447 -18.65 31.91 24.02
C LEU A 447 -19.71 32.17 25.10
N PRO A 448 -19.51 31.73 26.36
CA PRO A 448 -20.30 32.26 27.46
C PRO A 448 -20.03 33.76 27.59
N ASP A 449 -21.05 34.55 27.96
CA ASP A 449 -20.91 35.97 28.28
C ASP A 449 -19.93 36.15 29.46
N CYS A 450 -18.64 36.31 29.14
CA CYS A 450 -17.62 36.69 30.11
C CYS A 450 -17.83 38.16 30.47
N ALA A 451 -18.66 38.36 31.49
CA ALA A 451 -18.68 39.45 32.44
C ALA A 451 -18.00 40.76 31.98
N VAL A 452 -18.83 41.74 31.63
CA VAL A 452 -18.45 43.16 31.67
C VAL A 452 -18.29 43.54 33.15
N GLU A 453 -17.21 43.12 33.79
CA GLU A 453 -16.79 43.69 35.07
C GLU A 453 -16.17 45.07 34.83
N GLY A 454 -16.70 46.05 35.55
CA GLY A 454 -16.46 47.45 35.25
C GLY A 454 -15.01 47.87 35.46
N VAL A 455 -14.47 48.59 34.47
CA VAL A 455 -13.41 49.55 34.73
C VAL A 455 -14.02 50.70 35.52
N ASP A 456 -14.11 50.51 36.84
CA ASP A 456 -14.58 51.56 37.74
C ASP A 456 -13.50 52.63 37.89
N LYS A 457 -13.94 53.89 38.00
CA LYS A 457 -13.06 55.06 37.97
C LYS A 457 -12.67 55.48 39.38
N THR A 458 -11.38 55.38 39.72
CA THR A 458 -10.66 56.36 40.56
C THR A 458 -9.16 56.27 40.31
#